data_AF-A0A7X1KMW2-F1
#
_entry.id   AF-A0A7X1KMW2-F1
#
_cell.length_a   1.000
_cell.length_b   1.000
_cell.length_c   1.000
_cell.angle_alpha   90.00
_cell.angle_beta   90.00
_cell.angle_gamma   90.00
#
_symmetry.space_group_name_H-M   'P 1'
#
loop_
_entity.id
_entity.type
_entity.pdbx_description
1 polymer ?
#
loop_
_entity_poly.entity_id
_entity_poly.type
_entity_poly.pdbx_seq_one_letter_code
_entity_poly.pdbx_strand_id
1 'polypeptide(L)'
;MLNIPWDQPATMIDLDGKTPIIGTIRDCVMHFAIFKPFAKEQARILLTRPVFREGRKTRTWILNPDEIELLVKRMDAERPGLQ
;
A
#
# COMPACT_ATOMS: atom_id res chain seq x y z
N MET A 1 -10.68 9.20 3.22
CA MET A 1 -9.98 7.99 3.70
C MET A 1 -9.87 6.99 2.54
N LEU A 2 -8.70 6.40 2.29
CA LEU A 2 -8.53 5.42 1.21
C LEU A 2 -9.34 4.16 1.53
N ASN A 3 -10.49 3.98 0.89
CA ASN A 3 -11.34 2.81 1.07
C ASN A 3 -11.00 1.73 0.03
N ILE A 4 -9.80 1.17 0.15
CA ILE A 4 -9.30 0.11 -0.75
C ILE A 4 -9.54 -1.26 -0.09
N PRO A 5 -10.20 -2.23 -0.76
CA PRO A 5 -10.36 -3.59 -0.24
C PRO A 5 -9.02 -4.29 -0.02
N TRP A 6 -8.90 -5.04 1.08
CA TRP A 6 -7.66 -5.74 1.44
C TRP A 6 -7.27 -6.86 0.47
N ASP A 7 -8.27 -7.51 -0.10
CA ASP A 7 -8.17 -8.64 -1.04
C ASP A 7 -7.96 -8.19 -2.49
N GLN A 8 -8.00 -6.89 -2.77
CA GLN A 8 -7.75 -6.37 -4.12
C GLN A 8 -6.34 -6.77 -4.58
N PRO A 9 -6.18 -7.36 -5.79
CA PRO A 9 -4.87 -7.63 -6.34
C PRO A 9 -4.05 -6.35 -6.55
N ALA A 10 -2.76 -6.40 -6.23
CA ALA A 10 -1.84 -5.29 -6.34
C ALA A 10 -0.38 -5.78 -6.48
N THR A 11 0.49 -4.88 -6.91
CA THR A 11 1.92 -5.15 -7.04
C THR A 11 2.72 -4.06 -6.33
N MET A 12 3.57 -4.44 -5.38
CA MET A 12 4.56 -3.52 -4.83
C MET A 12 5.76 -3.42 -5.76
N ILE A 13 6.13 -2.18 -6.11
CA ILE A 13 7.18 -1.83 -7.06
C ILE A 13 8.17 -0.84 -6.42
N ASP A 14 9.20 -0.48 -7.19
CA ASP A 14 10.26 0.47 -6.80
C ASP A 14 11.03 0.03 -5.55
N LEU A 15 11.55 -1.20 -5.62
CA LEU A 15 12.21 -1.91 -4.52
C LEU A 15 13.74 -1.95 -4.66
N ASP A 16 14.34 -0.90 -5.21
CA ASP A 16 15.80 -0.77 -5.37
C ASP A 16 16.44 -1.97 -6.11
N GLY A 17 15.92 -2.27 -7.30
CA GLY A 17 16.40 -3.38 -8.14
C GLY A 17 15.92 -4.78 -7.73
N LYS A 18 15.14 -4.90 -6.64
CA LYS A 18 14.56 -6.19 -6.22
C LYS A 18 13.30 -6.55 -7.01
N THR A 19 13.00 -7.84 -7.04
CA THR A 19 11.78 -8.37 -7.65
C THR A 19 10.54 -7.73 -7.03
N PRO A 20 9.56 -7.26 -7.84
CA PRO A 20 8.27 -6.79 -7.34
C PRO A 20 7.53 -7.84 -6.54
N ILE A 21 6.73 -7.40 -5.57
CA ILE A 21 5.85 -8.29 -4.79
C ILE A 21 4.48 -8.25 -5.42
N ILE A 22 4.04 -9.37 -6.02
CA ILE A 22 2.72 -9.50 -6.64
C ILE A 22 1.82 -10.25 -5.66
N GLY A 23 0.71 -9.65 -5.25
CA GLY A 23 -0.20 -10.23 -4.25
C GLY A 23 -1.46 -9.39 -4.07
N THR A 24 -1.91 -9.26 -2.83
CA THR A 24 -3.04 -8.39 -2.45
C THR A 24 -2.57 -7.07 -1.84
N ILE A 25 -3.49 -6.11 -1.65
CA ILE A 25 -3.21 -4.87 -0.89
C ILE A 25 -2.71 -5.21 0.51
N ARG A 26 -3.32 -6.21 1.17
CA ARG A 26 -2.88 -6.65 2.49
C ARG A 26 -1.44 -7.15 2.45
N ASP A 27 -1.09 -8.02 1.50
CA ASP A 27 0.28 -8.54 1.37
C ASP A 27 1.29 -7.40 1.16
N CYS A 28 0.97 -6.46 0.26
CA CYS A 28 1.83 -5.32 0.01
C CYS A 28 1.99 -4.47 1.29
N VAL A 29 0.91 -4.12 1.97
CA VAL A 29 0.99 -3.28 3.19
C VAL A 29 1.76 -3.99 4.32
N MET A 30 1.61 -5.31 4.47
CA MET A 30 2.40 -6.10 5.42
C MET A 30 3.90 -6.06 5.11
N HIS A 31 4.29 -6.22 3.84
CA HIS A 31 5.70 -6.13 3.44
C HIS A 31 6.26 -4.72 3.64
N PHE A 32 5.47 -3.69 3.33
CA PHE A 32 5.88 -2.30 3.55
C PHE A 32 6.13 -2.01 5.03
N ALA A 33 5.27 -2.52 5.92
CA ALA A 33 5.37 -2.27 7.36
C ALA A 33 6.72 -2.71 7.96
N ILE A 34 7.34 -3.76 7.42
CA ILE A 34 8.62 -4.31 7.90
C ILE A 34 9.86 -3.71 7.20
N PHE A 35 9.68 -2.83 6.21
CA PHE A 35 10.80 -2.20 5.52
C PHE A 35 11.55 -1.20 6.40
N LYS A 36 12.86 -1.11 6.17
CA LYS A 36 13.70 -0.02 6.70
C LYS A 36 13.27 1.32 6.08
N PRO A 37 13.48 2.47 6.78
CA PRO A 37 13.03 3.79 6.31
C PRO A 37 13.41 4.10 4.85
N PHE A 38 14.66 3.89 4.47
CA PHE A 38 15.14 4.09 3.10
C PHE A 38 14.34 3.29 2.05
N ALA A 39 13.96 2.05 2.36
CA ALA A 39 13.17 1.22 1.44
C ALA A 39 11.70 1.68 1.40
N LYS A 40 11.15 2.20 2.51
CA LYS A 40 9.80 2.76 2.54
C LYS A 40 9.67 3.99 1.66
N GLU A 41 10.66 4.89 1.64
CA GLU A 41 10.64 6.11 0.80
C GLU A 41 10.56 5.81 -0.70
N GLN A 42 11.05 4.64 -1.11
CA GLN A 42 11.03 4.21 -2.51
C GLN A 42 9.82 3.33 -2.85
N ALA A 43 9.30 2.54 -1.92
CA ALA A 43 8.26 1.57 -2.24
C ALA A 43 6.95 2.25 -2.69
N ARG A 44 6.39 1.77 -3.81
CA ARG A 44 5.04 2.14 -4.27
C ARG A 44 4.20 0.90 -4.50
N ILE A 45 2.87 1.06 -4.49
CA ILE A 45 1.94 -0.01 -4.86
C ILE A 45 1.22 0.36 -6.15
N LEU A 46 1.40 -0.45 -7.19
CA LEU A 46 0.58 -0.44 -8.39
C LEU A 46 -0.73 -1.19 -8.14
N LEU A 47 -1.84 -0.50 -8.35
CA LEU A 47 -3.19 -1.02 -8.20
C LEU A 47 -3.69 -1.65 -9.50
N THR A 48 -4.53 -2.67 -9.39
CA THR A 48 -5.28 -3.23 -10.53
C THR A 48 -6.59 -2.51 -10.82
N ARG A 49 -7.05 -1.66 -9.90
CA ARG A 49 -8.23 -0.81 -10.05
C ARG A 49 -7.92 0.59 -9.55
N PRO A 50 -8.30 1.65 -10.29
CA PRO A 50 -7.92 3.00 -9.94
C PRO A 50 -8.82 3.56 -8.83
N VAL A 51 -8.20 4.26 -7.89
CA VAL A 51 -8.87 4.80 -6.70
C VAL A 51 -9.01 6.32 -6.82
N PHE A 52 -10.13 6.83 -6.30
CA PHE A 52 -10.36 8.27 -6.19
C PHE A 52 -9.56 8.84 -5.02
N ARG A 53 -9.03 10.06 -5.21
CA ARG A 53 -8.40 10.85 -4.15
C ARG A 53 -9.03 12.22 -4.11
N GLU A 54 -9.28 12.69 -2.90
CA GLU A 54 -9.66 14.07 -2.67
C GLU A 54 -8.57 15.02 -3.22
N GLY A 55 -8.99 16.06 -3.93
CA GLY A 55 -8.08 17.00 -4.60
C GLY A 55 -7.48 16.54 -5.93
N ARG A 56 -7.75 15.31 -6.41
CA ARG A 56 -7.32 14.85 -7.75
C ARG A 56 -8.51 14.76 -8.71
N LYS A 57 -8.35 15.34 -9.91
CA LYS A 57 -9.36 15.28 -10.97
C LYS A 57 -9.49 13.88 -11.60
N THR A 58 -8.41 13.12 -11.62
CA THR A 58 -8.35 11.79 -12.22
C THR A 58 -8.15 10.73 -11.14
N ARG A 59 -8.66 9.52 -11.40
CA ARG A 59 -8.38 8.37 -10.54
C ARG A 59 -6.90 7.97 -10.67
N THR A 60 -6.37 7.44 -9.58
CA THR A 60 -4.94 7.12 -9.44
C THR A 60 -4.69 5.62 -9.38
N TRP A 61 -3.56 5.19 -9.94
CA TRP A 61 -3.17 3.78 -10.04
C TRP A 61 -2.00 3.42 -9.11
N ILE A 62 -1.28 4.41 -8.58
CA ILE A 62 -0.07 4.22 -7.78
C ILE A 62 -0.28 4.80 -6.39
N LEU A 63 -0.11 4.00 -5.34
CA LEU A 63 0.00 4.50 -3.97
C LEU A 63 1.45 4.86 -3.65
N ASN A 64 1.64 6.06 -3.11
CA ASN A 64 2.93 6.55 -2.63
C ASN A 64 3.19 6.13 -1.17
N PRO A 65 4.45 6.22 -0.69
CA PRO A 65 4.81 5.81 0.67
C PRO A 65 3.92 6.34 1.79
N ASP A 66 3.56 7.63 1.73
CA ASP A 66 2.69 8.30 2.70
C ASP A 66 1.28 7.70 2.74
N GLU A 67 0.76 7.29 1.59
CA GLU A 67 -0.53 6.63 1.47
C GLU A 67 -0.50 5.18 1.95
N ILE A 68 0.62 4.49 1.70
CA ILE A 68 0.82 3.13 2.21
C ILE A 68 0.92 3.15 3.74
N GLU A 69 1.57 4.16 4.33
CA GLU A 69 1.60 4.37 5.79
C GLU A 69 0.18 4.58 6.38
N LEU A 70 -0.72 5.26 5.67
CA LEU A 70 -2.13 5.35 6.10
C LEU A 70 -2.82 3.98 6.11
N LEU A 71 -2.49 3.12 5.14
CA LEU A 71 -3.00 1.75 5.11
C LEU A 71 -2.38 0.89 6.21
N VAL A 72 -1.10 1.06 6.56
CA VAL A 72 -0.49 0.39 7.73
C VAL A 72 -1.26 0.75 8.99
N LYS A 73 -1.51 2.05 9.23
CA LYS A 73 -2.30 2.50 10.39
C LYS A 73 -3.71 1.90 10.40
N ARG A 74 -4.37 1.84 9.24
CA ARG A 74 -5.70 1.21 9.10
C ARG A 74 -5.64 -0.29 9.43
N MET A 75 -4.64 -0.99 8.91
CA MET A 75 -4.42 -2.42 9.15
C MET A 75 -4.21 -2.72 10.64
N ASP A 76 -3.40 -1.90 11.33
CA ASP A 76 -3.14 -2.05 12.75
C ASP A 76 -4.39 -1.76 13.60
N ALA A 77 -5.19 -0.76 13.23
CA ALA A 77 -6.45 -0.44 13.90
C ALA A 77 -7.54 -1.51 13.70
N GLU A 78 -7.54 -2.19 12.56
CA GLU A 78 -8.51 -3.26 12.24
C GLU A 78 -8.07 -4.64 12.76
N ARG A 79 -6.82 -4.79 13.20
CA ARG A 79 -6.33 -6.05 13.77
C ARG A 79 -7.06 -6.30 15.09
N PRO A 80 -7.87 -7.37 15.21
CA PRO A 80 -8.51 -7.71 16.48
C PRO A 80 -7.43 -7.86 17.55
N GLY A 81 -7.61 -7.17 18.68
CA GLY A 81 -6.66 -7.19 19.77
C GLY A 81 -6.36 -8.61 20.21
N LEU A 82 -5.10 -9.02 20.06
CA LEU A 82 -4.46 -9.86 21.07
C LEU A 82 -4.27 -8.96 22.30
N GLN A 83 -5.35 -8.78 23.07
CA GLN A 83 -5.22 -8.51 24.50
C GLN A 83 -5.14 -9.86 25.21
#